data_AF-A0A1J5J174-F1
#
_entry.id   AF-A0A1J5J174-F1
#
_cell.length_a   1.000
_cell.length_b   1.000
_cell.length_c   1.000
_cell.angle_alpha   90.00
_cell.angle_beta   90.00
_cell.angle_gamma   90.00
#
_symmetry.space_group_name_H-M   'P 1'
#
loop_
_entity.id
_entity.type
_entity.pdbx_description
1 polymer ?
#
loop_
_entity_poly.entity_id
_entity_poly.type
_entity_poly.pdbx_seq_one_letter_code
_entity_poly.pdbx_strand_id
1 'polypeptide(L)'
;MSKESGKSTVQWFVECDAFTNESIERELALRGIGYDSISRYPDMVGSDGKSHDVLLIPSTFVKKLKSARVNDKRFRFRFWKRNGSRGTMYPADFVEKKPISETEKFRAIAKRLSEISIAKKQRAKVKN
;
A
#
# COMPACT_ATOMS: atom_id res chain seq x y z
N MET A 1 -14.86 -32.00 -7.82
CA MET A 1 -13.62 -31.22 -7.65
C MET A 1 -14.00 -29.83 -7.18
N SER A 2 -13.81 -29.54 -5.90
CA SER A 2 -14.21 -28.28 -5.26
C SER A 2 -13.33 -27.14 -5.76
N LYS A 3 -13.94 -26.10 -6.32
CA LYS A 3 -13.28 -24.82 -6.59
C LYS A 3 -13.11 -24.10 -5.26
N GLU A 4 -11.98 -24.32 -4.58
CA GLU A 4 -11.58 -23.43 -3.50
C GLU A 4 -11.26 -22.07 -4.10
N SER A 5 -12.19 -21.13 -3.98
CA SER A 5 -11.93 -19.70 -4.14
C SER A 5 -11.04 -19.25 -2.97
N GLY A 6 -9.78 -19.69 -2.97
CA GLY A 6 -8.79 -19.29 -1.99
C GLY A 6 -8.56 -17.79 -2.14
N LYS A 7 -9.13 -16.99 -1.25
CA LYS A 7 -8.75 -15.57 -1.10
C LYS A 7 -7.23 -15.55 -0.95
N SER A 8 -6.52 -15.08 -1.97
CA SER A 8 -5.07 -14.91 -1.89
C SER A 8 -4.80 -13.94 -0.74
N THR A 9 -4.32 -14.49 0.37
CA THR A 9 -4.03 -13.68 1.55
C THR A 9 -2.76 -12.90 1.24
N VAL A 10 -2.89 -11.59 1.11
CA VAL A 10 -1.75 -10.69 0.92
C VAL A 10 -1.04 -10.58 2.26
N GLN A 11 0.22 -11.01 2.29
CA GLN A 11 1.11 -10.81 3.41
C GLN A 11 1.85 -9.48 3.23
N TRP A 12 1.96 -8.73 4.32
CA TRP A 12 2.62 -7.44 4.35
C TRP A 12 3.86 -7.52 5.21
N PHE A 13 4.94 -6.96 4.70
CA PHE A 13 6.19 -6.90 5.43
C PHE A 13 6.70 -5.46 5.47
N VAL A 14 7.49 -5.16 6.48
CA VAL A 14 8.16 -3.87 6.65
C VAL A 14 9.63 -4.13 6.94
N GLU A 15 10.52 -3.33 6.36
CA GLU A 15 11.96 -3.44 6.64
C GLU A 15 12.26 -3.15 8.10
N CYS A 16 13.12 -3.98 8.69
CA CYS A 16 13.67 -3.77 10.01
C CYS A 16 14.63 -2.58 9.98
N ASP A 17 14.38 -1.60 10.85
CA ASP A 17 15.38 -0.62 11.26
C ASP A 17 15.14 -0.31 12.75
N ALA A 18 16.14 0.27 13.43
CA ALA A 18 16.08 0.50 14.87
C ALA A 18 14.84 1.31 15.31
N PHE A 19 14.40 2.26 14.48
CA PHE A 19 13.27 3.15 14.79
C PHE A 19 11.92 2.53 14.40
N THR A 20 11.91 1.71 13.35
CA THR A 20 10.77 0.93 12.88
C THR A 20 10.41 -0.14 13.90
N ASN A 21 11.40 -0.84 14.45
CA ASN A 21 11.20 -1.83 15.48
C ASN A 21 10.55 -1.19 16.71
N GLU A 22 11.08 -0.06 17.20
CA GLU A 22 10.50 0.66 18.35
C GLU A 22 9.04 1.11 18.09
N SER A 23 8.76 1.59 16.88
CA SER A 23 7.42 2.06 16.51
C SER A 23 6.42 0.91 16.37
N ILE A 24 6.88 -0.24 15.87
CA ILE A 24 6.09 -1.46 15.79
C ILE A 24 5.82 -2.02 17.20
N GLU A 25 6.85 -2.11 18.03
CA GLU A 25 6.75 -2.52 19.44
C GLU A 25 5.73 -1.68 20.20
N ARG A 26 5.81 -0.35 20.08
CA ARG A 26 4.87 0.58 20.70
C ARG A 26 3.43 0.33 20.26
N GLU A 27 3.19 0.17 18.96
CA GLU A 27 1.84 -0.06 18.43
C GLU A 27 1.27 -1.44 18.77
N LEU A 28 2.12 -2.46 18.87
CA LEU A 28 1.71 -3.77 19.35
C LEU A 28 1.37 -3.76 20.83
N ALA A 29 2.18 -3.09 21.64
CA ALA A 29 1.95 -2.92 23.07
C ALA A 29 0.61 -2.21 23.34
N LEU A 30 0.28 -1.17 22.57
CA LEU A 30 -1.03 -0.48 22.65
C LEU A 30 -2.24 -1.39 22.36
N ARG A 31 -2.01 -2.53 21.71
CA ARG A 31 -3.06 -3.52 21.37
C ARG A 31 -2.98 -4.78 22.24
N GLY A 32 -2.08 -4.83 23.21
CA GLY A 32 -1.83 -6.02 24.03
C GLY A 32 -1.24 -7.19 23.23
N ILE A 33 -0.61 -6.92 22.08
CA ILE A 33 0.06 -7.94 21.27
C ILE A 33 1.54 -7.90 21.64
N GLY A 34 2.12 -9.03 22.04
CA GLY A 34 3.57 -9.12 22.28
C GLY A 34 4.34 -9.02 20.97
N TYR A 35 5.50 -8.36 20.97
CA TYR A 35 6.36 -8.27 19.79
C TYR A 35 6.79 -9.65 19.26
N ASP A 36 6.91 -10.63 20.16
CA ASP A 36 7.18 -12.04 19.84
C ASP A 36 6.10 -12.70 18.96
N SER A 37 4.93 -12.08 18.86
CA SER A 37 3.83 -12.55 17.99
C SER A 37 4.07 -12.22 16.51
N ILE A 38 5.07 -11.38 16.20
CA ILE A 38 5.44 -11.01 14.85
C ILE A 38 6.58 -11.91 14.35
N SER A 39 6.42 -12.43 13.14
CA SER A 39 7.48 -13.20 12.49
C SER A 39 8.49 -12.27 11.82
N ARG A 40 9.77 -12.39 12.20
CA ARG A 40 10.91 -11.73 11.53
C ARG A 40 11.57 -12.66 10.53
N TYR A 41 11.98 -12.11 9.39
CA TYR A 41 12.66 -12.81 8.31
C TYR A 41 13.93 -12.03 7.95
N PRO A 42 15.10 -12.40 8.49
CA PRO A 42 16.33 -11.60 8.36
C PRO A 42 16.92 -11.57 6.94
N ASP A 43 16.58 -12.55 6.09
CA ASP A 43 17.17 -12.72 4.74
C ASP A 43 16.10 -13.01 3.68
N MET A 44 14.99 -12.28 3.73
CA MET A 44 13.88 -12.52 2.80
C MET A 44 14.17 -11.90 1.44
N VAL A 45 14.20 -12.73 0.39
CA VAL A 45 14.55 -12.27 -0.97
C VAL A 45 13.40 -11.49 -1.61
N GLY A 46 13.69 -10.26 -1.98
CA GLY A 46 12.80 -9.36 -2.72
C GLY A 46 12.84 -9.61 -4.22
N SER A 47 11.91 -8.99 -4.94
CA SER A 47 11.85 -9.01 -6.40
C SER A 47 13.02 -8.27 -7.06
N ASP A 48 13.76 -7.49 -6.28
CA ASP A 48 15.02 -6.86 -6.67
C ASP A 48 16.23 -7.81 -6.58
N GLY A 49 16.01 -9.06 -6.16
CA GLY A 49 17.06 -10.07 -6.02
C GLY A 49 17.95 -9.89 -4.80
N LYS A 50 17.61 -8.95 -3.89
CA LYS A 50 18.37 -8.69 -2.66
C LYS A 50 17.69 -9.33 -1.46
N SER A 51 18.49 -9.69 -0.45
CA SER A 51 18.00 -10.11 0.85
C SER A 51 17.63 -8.90 1.69
N HIS A 52 16.47 -8.94 2.33
CA HIS A 52 15.96 -7.89 3.20
C HIS A 52 15.58 -8.47 4.56
N ASP A 53 15.97 -7.77 5.62
CA ASP A 53 15.50 -8.06 6.97
C ASP A 53 14.12 -7.40 7.16
N VAL A 54 13.09 -8.22 7.29
CA VAL A 54 11.70 -7.76 7.29
C VAL A 54 10.85 -8.41 8.39
N LEU A 55 9.84 -7.68 8.85
CA LEU A 55 8.83 -8.14 9.80
C LEU A 55 7.49 -8.36 9.10
N LEU A 56 6.85 -9.51 9.32
CA LEU A 56 5.49 -9.79 8.86
C LEU A 56 4.48 -9.06 9.74
N ILE A 57 3.84 -8.04 9.18
CA ILE A 57 2.89 -7.21 9.91
C ILE A 57 1.45 -7.46 9.45
N PRO A 58 0.46 -7.31 10.35
CA PRO A 58 -0.95 -7.33 9.95
C PRO A 58 -1.29 -6.18 9.00
N SER A 59 -2.21 -6.40 8.06
CA SER A 59 -2.69 -5.36 7.12
C SER A 59 -3.24 -4.11 7.83
N THR A 60 -3.74 -4.26 9.06
CA THR A 60 -4.23 -3.15 9.89
C THR A 60 -3.10 -2.23 10.38
N PHE A 61 -1.88 -2.75 10.51
CA PHE A 61 -0.69 -1.99 10.89
C PHE A 61 -0.13 -1.19 9.72
N VAL A 62 -0.24 -1.71 8.49
CA VAL A 62 0.24 -1.04 7.27
C VAL A 62 -0.33 0.37 7.15
N LYS A 63 -1.64 0.55 7.35
CA LYS A 63 -2.31 1.86 7.27
C LYS A 63 -1.77 2.86 8.30
N LYS A 64 -1.50 2.38 9.52
CA LYS A 64 -0.99 3.21 10.63
C LYS A 64 0.47 3.59 10.41
N LEU A 65 1.34 2.63 10.12
CA LEU A 65 2.75 2.86 9.83
C LEU A 65 2.91 3.77 8.61
N LYS A 66 2.04 3.64 7.61
CA LYS A 66 1.98 4.57 6.48
C LYS A 66 1.63 5.99 6.93
N SER A 67 0.61 6.16 7.78
CA SER A 67 0.27 7.48 8.32
C SER A 67 1.41 8.07 9.16
N ALA A 68 2.08 7.26 9.97
CA ALA A 68 3.23 7.68 10.76
C ALA A 68 4.36 8.16 9.85
N ARG A 69 4.69 7.40 8.79
CA ARG A 69 5.71 7.78 7.80
C ARG A 69 5.40 9.07 7.03
N VAL A 70 4.13 9.34 6.74
CA VAL A 70 3.73 10.61 6.11
C VAL A 70 3.86 11.79 7.07
N ASN A 71 3.52 11.58 8.34
CA ASN A 71 3.52 12.64 9.35
C ASN A 71 4.92 12.92 9.92
N ASP A 72 5.83 11.93 9.87
CA ASP A 72 7.17 12.05 10.41
C ASP A 72 8.21 11.54 9.39
N LYS A 73 8.99 12.48 8.85
CA LYS A 73 10.02 12.21 7.84
C LYS A 73 11.20 11.39 8.37
N ARG A 74 11.29 11.14 9.69
CA ARG A 74 12.31 10.26 10.28
C ARG A 74 12.08 8.80 9.91
N PHE A 75 10.88 8.43 9.50
CA PHE A 75 10.57 7.07 9.05
C PHE A 75 11.10 6.81 7.64
N ARG A 76 12.07 5.90 7.54
CA ARG A 76 12.73 5.54 6.26
C ARG A 76 12.42 4.13 5.76
N PHE A 77 11.64 3.35 6.51
CA PHE A 77 11.32 1.97 6.16
C PHE A 77 10.55 1.81 4.86
N ARG A 78 10.84 0.71 4.15
CA ARG A 78 10.08 0.25 2.99
C ARG A 78 9.05 -0.79 3.39
N PHE A 79 7.94 -0.82 2.66
CA PHE A 79 6.97 -1.90 2.75
C PHE A 79 7.15 -2.88 1.61
N TRP A 80 6.87 -4.13 1.90
CA TRP A 80 6.89 -5.23 0.95
C TRP A 80 5.56 -5.97 1.03
N LYS A 81 5.15 -6.58 -0.08
CA LYS A 81 3.94 -7.41 -0.15
C LYS A 81 4.24 -8.72 -0.85
N ARG A 82 3.58 -9.78 -0.40
CA ARG A 82 3.60 -11.09 -1.05
C ARG A 82 2.18 -11.61 -1.18
N ASN A 83 1.83 -12.09 -2.38
CA ASN A 83 0.56 -12.75 -2.61
C ASN A 83 0.71 -14.24 -2.26
N GLY A 84 0.03 -14.71 -1.21
CA GLY A 84 0.17 -16.07 -0.72
C GLY A 84 1.41 -16.30 0.14
N SER A 85 1.54 -17.51 0.69
CA SER A 85 2.63 -17.89 1.61
C SER A 85 3.93 -18.30 0.92
N ARG A 86 3.87 -18.63 -0.38
CA ARG A 86 5.01 -19.02 -1.20
C ARG A 86 5.09 -18.08 -2.39
N GLY A 87 6.14 -17.27 -2.44
CA GLY A 87 6.31 -16.27 -3.49
C GLY A 87 7.37 -15.24 -3.17
N THR A 88 7.74 -14.50 -4.20
CA THR A 88 8.67 -13.37 -4.10
C THR A 88 7.99 -12.17 -3.45
N MET A 89 8.72 -11.44 -2.61
CA MET A 89 8.24 -10.16 -2.09
C MET A 89 8.40 -9.08 -3.14
N TYR A 90 7.36 -8.29 -3.34
CA TYR A 90 7.43 -7.11 -4.20
C TYR A 90 7.43 -5.87 -3.33
N PRO A 91 8.21 -4.83 -3.68
CA PRO A 91 8.12 -3.56 -2.98
C PRO A 91 6.67 -3.11 -3.08
N ALA A 92 6.07 -2.87 -1.93
CA ALA A 92 4.88 -2.06 -1.84
C ALA A 92 5.35 -0.61 -1.91
N ASP A 93 5.91 -0.24 -3.07
CA ASP A 93 6.00 1.14 -3.46
C ASP A 93 4.55 1.62 -3.51
N PHE A 94 4.12 2.19 -2.39
CA PHE A 94 3.09 3.20 -2.43
C PHE A 94 3.72 4.28 -3.26
N VAL A 95 3.57 4.17 -4.60
CA VAL A 95 3.76 5.29 -5.49
C VAL A 95 3.00 6.39 -4.79
N GLU A 96 3.72 7.34 -4.20
CA GLU A 96 3.16 8.59 -3.79
C GLU A 96 2.55 9.08 -5.09
N LYS A 97 1.25 8.82 -5.29
CA LYS A 97 0.50 9.58 -6.25
C LYS A 97 0.74 10.98 -5.73
N LYS A 98 1.66 11.70 -6.40
CA LYS A 98 1.91 13.11 -6.14
C LYS A 98 0.53 13.70 -5.89
N PRO A 99 0.30 14.38 -4.75
CA PRO A 99 -1.01 14.94 -4.48
C PRO A 99 -1.41 15.67 -5.76
N ILE A 100 -2.43 15.15 -6.44
CA ILE A 100 -2.89 15.73 -7.70
C ILE A 100 -3.21 17.15 -7.28
N SER A 101 -2.45 18.11 -7.80
CA SER A 101 -2.59 19.49 -7.38
C SER A 101 -4.07 19.85 -7.56
N GLU A 102 -4.61 20.72 -6.70
CA GLU A 102 -6.02 21.09 -6.79
C GLU A 102 -6.37 21.53 -8.23
N THR A 103 -5.42 22.22 -8.87
CA THR A 103 -5.39 22.57 -10.29
C THR A 103 -5.57 21.38 -11.24
N GLU A 104 -4.88 20.26 -11.04
CA GLU A 104 -5.03 19.05 -11.86
C GLU A 104 -6.37 18.35 -11.62
N LYS A 105 -6.91 18.38 -10.39
CA LYS A 105 -8.27 17.88 -10.10
C LYS A 105 -9.31 18.71 -10.84
N PHE A 106 -9.19 20.04 -10.79
CA PHE A 106 -10.09 20.94 -11.51
C PHE A 106 -9.98 20.76 -13.03
N ARG A 107 -8.77 20.56 -13.58
CA ARG A 107 -8.59 20.25 -15.01
C ARG A 107 -9.26 18.93 -15.41
N ALA A 108 -9.13 17.88 -14.60
CA ALA A 108 -9.77 16.60 -14.86
C ALA A 108 -11.30 16.70 -14.84
N ILE A 109 -11.86 17.47 -13.90
CA ILE A 109 -13.30 17.73 -13.81
C ILE A 109 -13.77 18.55 -15.02
N ALA A 110 -13.07 19.63 -15.37
CA ALA A 110 -13.41 20.49 -16.50
C ALA A 110 -13.40 19.71 -17.83
N LYS A 111 -12.40 18.85 -18.04
CA LYS A 111 -12.32 17.98 -19.22
C LYS A 111 -13.50 17.01 -19.29
N ARG A 112 -13.88 16.41 -18.17
CA ARG A 112 -15.02 15.48 -18.12
C ARG A 112 -16.35 16.18 -18.38
N LEU A 113 -16.52 17.41 -17.90
CA LEU A 113 -17.69 18.23 -18.19
C LEU A 113 -17.75 18.66 -19.67
N SER A 114 -16.61 18.98 -20.29
CA SER A 114 -16.58 19.31 -21.72
C SER A 114 -16.95 18.11 -22.59
N GLU A 115 -16.43 16.92 -22.27
CA GLU A 115 -16.76 15.67 -22.97
C GLU A 115 -18.25 15.34 -22.88
N ILE A 116 -18.86 15.51 -21.69
CA ILE A 116 -20.32 15.33 -21.50
C ILE A 116 -21.12 16.34 -22.33
N SER A 117 -20.68 17.60 -22.39
CA SER A 117 -21.33 18.65 -23.18
C SER A 117 -21.30 18.34 -24.69
N ILE A 118 -20.14 17.92 -25.19
CA ILE A 118 -19.95 17.51 -26.59
C ILE A 118 -20.84 16.30 -26.92
N ALA A 119 -20.86 15.29 -26.05
CA ALA A 119 -21.69 14.11 -26.24
C ALA A 119 -23.20 14.44 -26.24
N LYS A 120 -23.64 15.39 -25.40
CA LYS A 120 -25.04 15.88 -25.40
C LYS A 120 -25.39 16.62 -26.69
N LYS A 121 -24.51 17.50 -27.19
CA LYS A 121 -24.72 18.21 -28.45
C LYS A 121 -24.80 17.26 -29.65
N GLN A 122 -23.94 16.25 -29.70
CA GLN A 122 -24.00 15.22 -30.75
C GLN A 122 -25.31 14.42 -30.70
N ARG A 123 -25.76 14.02 -29.51
CA ARG A 123 -27.06 13.32 -29.33
C ARG A 123 -28.26 14.17 -29.73
N ALA A 124 -28.22 15.49 -29.54
CA ALA A 124 -29.28 16.39 -29.97
C ALA A 124 -29.30 16.56 -31.51
N LYS A 125 -28.15 16.47 -32.17
CA LYS A 125 -28.01 16.66 -33.63
C LYS A 125 -28.42 15.44 -34.45
N VAL A 126 -28.51 14.25 -33.85
CA VAL A 126 -28.97 13.00 -34.50
C VAL A 126 -30.49 12.82 -34.39
N LYS A 127 -31.18 13.68 -33.61
CA LYS A 127 -32.65 13.62 -33.41
C LYS A 127 -33.43 14.67 -34.20
N ASN A 128 -32.75 15.51 -34.99
CA ASN A 128 -33.33 16.36 -36.04
C ASN A 128 -32.94 15.78 -37.40
#